data_AF-W2SEU8-F1
#
_entry.id   AF-W2SEU8-F1
#
_cell.length_a   1.000
_cell.length_b   1.000
_cell.length_c   1.000
_cell.angle_alpha   90.00
_cell.angle_beta   90.00
_cell.angle_gamma   90.00
#
_symmetry.space_group_name_H-M   'P 1'
#
loop_
_entity.id
_entity.type
_entity.pdbx_description
1 polymer ?
#
loop_
_entity_poly.entity_id
_entity_poly.type
_entity_poly.pdbx_seq_one_letter_code
_entity_poly.pdbx_strand_id
1 'polypeptide(L)'
;MNTLQWVCSRQWPWNAPYAGASLPSRSPSRPADPSFDDIATQFQAQEDEIRQLRTQLQQMTVELTAVRTRVTSLINNESRLTVELTNTRARVAELVTKDRNHISHIRGLENVNRKLGNVNASLQGAGAENARLHTTIRNERATNSRLQDSLTRENAAAASLRQNNMQLSQSNNELSRRYVAIETRHQEALFELEHLKCVEKVEIDRTEMPLVPQSFVVVLVDGDAYGWAATLFNDGHNAGALAATRLRNAVDHFVSRRPDISPGAKIIARVFVNEHGDVQRFRNFGRHLQKSMWLFKRHFTEALPLFDFFDCGQGKERADFKIKENFQLFLSNPYCHQVFLATCTDNGFARMIEPYRYHISKTKITLVSPGYVCREIETLGFNIVIWPDVFSKRTQPPEVRQIEAKRSGRQASEAAHNKRLGFDGSQAQWISALVRDLVPESEAWTTKIQNLGFQRSGNVGVRRPFRLMAKPINSLPTTSEHLERIENEHSID
;
A
#
# COMPACT_ATOMS: atom_id res chain seq x y z
N MET A 1 14.68 -64.61 -45.37
CA MET A 1 15.78 -65.58 -45.15
C MET A 1 15.33 -66.92 -45.72
N ASN A 2 16.09 -67.37 -46.72
CA ASN A 2 15.84 -68.53 -47.58
C ASN A 2 16.11 -69.84 -46.85
N THR A 3 15.21 -70.82 -46.96
CA THR A 3 15.54 -72.26 -46.92
C THR A 3 14.46 -73.08 -47.63
N LEU A 4 14.36 -72.88 -48.95
CA LEU A 4 13.92 -73.90 -49.90
C LEU A 4 15.16 -74.27 -50.72
N GLN A 5 15.78 -75.42 -50.46
CA GLN A 5 16.67 -76.15 -51.37
C GLN A 5 17.28 -77.36 -50.64
N TRP A 6 16.65 -78.52 -50.77
CA TRP A 6 17.43 -79.75 -50.87
C TRP A 6 16.84 -80.62 -51.97
N VAL A 7 17.72 -80.99 -52.88
CA VAL A 7 17.47 -81.25 -54.31
C VAL A 7 17.17 -82.73 -54.55
N CYS A 8 16.05 -83.00 -55.21
CA CYS A 8 15.86 -84.16 -56.06
C CYS A 8 16.74 -84.04 -57.31
N SER A 9 17.79 -84.84 -57.44
CA SER A 9 18.32 -85.32 -58.74
C SER A 9 19.51 -86.26 -58.51
N ARG A 10 19.29 -87.57 -58.65
CA ARG A 10 20.35 -88.51 -59.03
C ARG A 10 19.86 -89.33 -60.22
N GLN A 11 20.22 -88.83 -61.39
CA GLN A 11 20.16 -89.54 -62.65
C GLN A 11 21.12 -90.72 -62.63
N TRP A 12 20.62 -91.87 -63.07
CA TRP A 12 21.40 -93.04 -63.48
C TRP A 12 22.31 -92.70 -64.67
N PRO A 13 23.59 -93.11 -64.67
CA PRO A 13 24.33 -93.33 -65.90
C PRO A 13 24.36 -94.82 -66.23
N TRP A 14 23.92 -95.14 -67.45
CA TRP A 14 24.25 -96.35 -68.17
C TRP A 14 25.78 -96.44 -68.34
N ASN A 15 26.37 -97.56 -67.93
CA ASN A 15 27.69 -97.97 -68.40
C ASN A 15 27.73 -99.49 -68.50
N ALA A 16 27.74 -99.97 -69.75
CA ALA A 16 28.14 -101.32 -70.10
C ALA A 16 29.67 -101.44 -70.04
N PRO A 17 30.21 -102.61 -69.70
CA PRO A 17 31.42 -103.09 -70.35
C PRO A 17 31.20 -104.49 -70.94
N TYR A 18 31.55 -104.59 -72.22
CA TYR A 18 31.87 -105.83 -72.92
C TYR A 18 33.24 -106.37 -72.48
N ALA A 19 33.40 -107.68 -72.67
CA ALA A 19 34.65 -108.44 -72.81
C ALA A 19 35.30 -109.02 -71.55
N GLY A 20 35.54 -110.33 -71.59
CA GLY A 20 36.43 -111.03 -70.65
C GLY A 20 36.06 -112.49 -70.41
N ALA A 21 36.18 -113.32 -71.46
CA ALA A 21 35.99 -114.76 -71.37
C ALA A 21 37.08 -115.44 -70.51
N SER A 22 36.67 -116.41 -69.69
CA SER A 22 37.52 -117.52 -69.25
C SER A 22 36.65 -118.72 -68.86
N LEU A 23 36.58 -119.66 -69.80
CA LEU A 23 36.04 -121.02 -69.64
C LEU A 23 36.94 -121.87 -68.75
N PRO A 24 36.38 -122.73 -67.88
CA PRO A 24 36.98 -124.03 -67.60
C PRO A 24 36.27 -125.09 -68.44
N SER A 25 37.07 -125.75 -69.27
CA SER A 25 36.74 -126.97 -70.00
C SER A 25 36.27 -128.07 -69.05
N ARG A 26 34.97 -128.39 -69.07
CA ARG A 26 34.46 -129.70 -68.65
C ARG A 26 33.42 -130.14 -69.67
N SER A 27 33.79 -131.14 -70.44
CA SER A 27 32.97 -131.90 -71.37
C SER A 27 31.61 -132.25 -70.76
N PRO A 28 30.48 -131.77 -71.33
CA PRO A 28 29.18 -132.32 -71.03
C PRO A 28 28.96 -133.55 -71.92
N SER A 29 28.90 -134.70 -71.28
CA SER A 29 28.18 -135.86 -71.81
C SER A 29 26.78 -135.43 -72.23
N ARG A 30 26.50 -135.58 -73.52
CA ARG A 30 25.19 -135.48 -74.19
C ARG A 30 24.03 -135.93 -73.28
N PRO A 31 23.20 -135.01 -72.74
CA PRO A 31 21.88 -135.36 -72.22
C PRO A 31 20.94 -135.54 -73.42
N ALA A 32 20.01 -136.48 -73.31
CA ALA A 32 19.04 -136.83 -74.34
C ALA A 32 18.25 -135.60 -74.82
N ASP A 33 17.80 -135.65 -76.09
CA ASP A 33 16.78 -134.71 -76.59
C ASP A 33 15.59 -134.70 -75.61
N PRO A 34 15.19 -133.53 -75.06
CA PRO A 34 14.01 -133.46 -74.21
C PRO A 34 12.79 -133.88 -75.04
N SER A 35 11.98 -134.76 -74.48
CA SER A 35 10.70 -135.16 -75.08
C SER A 35 9.83 -133.92 -75.26
N PHE A 36 8.96 -133.91 -76.28
CA PHE A 36 7.98 -132.84 -76.50
C PHE A 36 7.17 -132.52 -75.23
N ASP A 37 6.98 -133.51 -74.36
CA ASP A 37 6.31 -133.39 -73.05
C ASP A 37 7.07 -132.50 -72.05
N ASP A 38 8.41 -132.48 -72.08
CA ASP A 38 9.23 -131.63 -71.19
C ASP A 38 9.14 -130.14 -71.59
N ILE A 39 8.97 -129.86 -72.89
CA ILE A 39 8.77 -128.49 -73.41
C ILE A 39 7.35 -128.02 -73.08
N ALA A 40 6.34 -128.89 -73.23
CA ALA A 40 4.96 -128.57 -72.90
C ALA A 40 4.78 -128.27 -71.40
N THR A 41 5.41 -129.05 -70.52
CA THR A 41 5.37 -128.81 -69.07
C THR A 41 6.09 -127.53 -68.65
N GLN A 42 7.21 -127.17 -69.29
CA GLN A 42 7.86 -125.87 -69.07
C GLN A 42 7.01 -124.68 -69.53
N PHE A 43 6.34 -124.79 -70.69
CA PHE A 43 5.39 -123.77 -71.16
C PHE A 43 4.22 -123.59 -70.18
N GLN A 44 3.66 -124.69 -69.69
CA GLN A 44 2.59 -124.67 -68.69
C GLN A 44 3.04 -123.98 -67.39
N ALA A 45 4.24 -124.30 -66.91
CA ALA A 45 4.84 -123.67 -65.73
C ALA A 45 5.06 -122.16 -65.93
N GLN A 46 5.49 -121.74 -67.13
CA GLN A 46 5.65 -120.33 -67.47
C GLN A 46 4.30 -119.61 -67.57
N GLU A 47 3.26 -120.24 -68.11
CA GLU A 47 1.91 -119.65 -68.12
C GLU A 47 1.35 -119.46 -66.72
N ASP A 48 1.57 -120.43 -65.83
CA ASP A 48 1.16 -120.35 -64.43
C ASP A 48 1.94 -119.27 -63.67
N GLU A 49 3.25 -119.13 -63.92
CA GLU A 49 4.07 -118.03 -63.38
C GLU A 49 3.59 -116.66 -63.88
N ILE A 50 3.26 -116.54 -65.18
CA ILE A 50 2.70 -115.30 -65.75
C ILE A 50 1.33 -114.98 -65.12
N ARG A 51 0.48 -115.97 -64.86
CA ARG A 51 -0.79 -115.75 -64.14
C ARG A 51 -0.56 -115.31 -62.71
N GLN A 52 0.39 -115.93 -62.02
CA GLN A 52 0.76 -115.56 -60.65
C GLN A 52 1.27 -114.12 -60.58
N LEU A 53 2.19 -113.74 -61.48
CA LEU A 53 2.72 -112.38 -61.57
C LEU A 53 1.63 -111.36 -61.93
N ARG A 54 0.70 -111.68 -62.83
CA ARG A 54 -0.45 -110.81 -63.15
C ARG A 54 -1.35 -110.60 -61.93
N THR A 55 -1.60 -111.65 -61.16
CA THR A 55 -2.40 -111.57 -59.94
C THR A 55 -1.69 -110.72 -58.87
N GLN A 56 -0.39 -110.90 -58.69
CA GLN A 56 0.43 -110.06 -57.80
C GLN A 56 0.45 -108.59 -58.26
N LEU A 57 0.57 -108.33 -59.57
CA LEU A 57 0.53 -106.97 -60.13
C LEU A 57 -0.83 -106.31 -59.88
N GLN A 58 -1.93 -107.05 -60.05
CA GLN A 58 -3.28 -106.55 -59.74
C GLN A 58 -3.43 -106.22 -58.26
N GLN A 59 -2.95 -107.11 -57.37
CA GLN A 59 -2.97 -106.87 -55.93
C GLN A 59 -2.16 -105.62 -55.55
N MET A 60 -0.92 -105.52 -56.03
CA MET A 60 -0.08 -104.33 -55.80
C MET A 60 -0.71 -103.05 -56.36
N THR A 61 -1.43 -103.12 -57.48
CA THR A 61 -2.13 -101.96 -58.05
C THR A 61 -3.28 -101.49 -57.15
N VAL A 62 -4.04 -102.42 -56.57
CA VAL A 62 -5.09 -102.09 -55.59
C VAL A 62 -4.47 -101.49 -54.32
N GLU A 63 -3.38 -102.06 -53.83
CA GLU A 63 -2.66 -101.51 -52.68
C GLU A 63 -2.11 -100.10 -52.95
N LEU A 64 -1.53 -99.87 -54.13
CA LEU A 64 -1.05 -98.54 -54.55
C LEU A 64 -2.17 -97.51 -54.65
N THR A 65 -3.35 -97.89 -55.16
CA THR A 65 -4.51 -96.97 -55.22
C THR A 65 -5.05 -96.66 -53.82
N ALA A 66 -5.08 -97.64 -52.90
CA ALA A 66 -5.44 -97.43 -51.51
C ALA A 66 -4.45 -96.48 -50.80
N VAL A 67 -3.14 -96.70 -50.98
CA VAL A 67 -2.08 -95.81 -50.46
C VAL A 67 -2.21 -94.40 -51.03
N ARG A 68 -2.42 -94.25 -52.34
CA ARG A 68 -2.60 -92.93 -52.98
C ARG A 68 -3.81 -92.18 -52.41
N THR A 69 -4.91 -92.89 -52.17
CA THR A 69 -6.12 -92.31 -51.56
C THR A 69 -5.84 -91.85 -50.14
N ARG A 70 -5.11 -92.64 -49.35
CA ARG A 70 -4.69 -92.27 -47.99
C ARG A 70 -3.72 -91.10 -47.95
N VAL A 71 -2.78 -91.02 -48.90
CA VAL A 71 -1.88 -89.86 -49.03
C VAL A 71 -2.69 -88.60 -49.37
N THR A 72 -3.66 -88.70 -50.27
CA THR A 72 -4.51 -87.56 -50.63
C THR A 72 -5.36 -87.08 -49.45
N SER A 73 -5.90 -88.00 -48.64
CA SER A 73 -6.65 -87.63 -47.43
C SER A 73 -5.76 -86.99 -46.36
N LEU A 74 -4.51 -87.45 -46.22
CA LEU A 74 -3.52 -86.84 -45.32
C LEU A 74 -3.16 -85.41 -45.76
N ILE A 75 -2.92 -85.17 -47.05
CA ILE A 75 -2.64 -83.83 -47.59
C ILE A 75 -3.82 -82.87 -47.33
N ASN A 76 -5.05 -83.33 -47.52
CA ASN A 76 -6.24 -82.54 -47.23
C ASN A 76 -6.37 -82.21 -45.73
N ASN A 77 -6.07 -83.18 -44.87
CA ASN A 77 -6.06 -82.97 -43.42
C ASN A 77 -4.97 -82.00 -42.98
N GLU A 78 -3.75 -82.11 -43.53
CA GLU A 78 -2.65 -81.17 -43.26
C GLU A 78 -3.02 -79.75 -43.69
N SER A 79 -3.64 -79.60 -44.87
CA SER A 79 -4.13 -78.31 -45.36
C SER A 79 -5.19 -77.71 -44.42
N ARG A 80 -6.14 -78.52 -43.95
CA ARG A 80 -7.16 -78.09 -42.98
C ARG A 80 -6.54 -77.66 -41.64
N LEU A 81 -5.63 -78.46 -41.10
CA LEU A 81 -4.92 -78.13 -39.85
C LEU A 81 -4.07 -76.87 -39.98
N THR A 82 -3.47 -76.62 -41.15
CA THR A 82 -2.71 -75.41 -41.43
C THR A 82 -3.60 -74.18 -41.36
N VAL A 83 -4.81 -74.23 -41.94
CA VAL A 83 -5.78 -73.13 -41.86
C VAL A 83 -6.22 -72.90 -40.41
N GLU A 84 -6.56 -73.96 -39.67
CA GLU A 84 -6.91 -73.84 -38.25
C GLU A 84 -5.77 -73.24 -37.41
N LEU A 85 -4.52 -73.62 -37.68
CA LEU A 85 -3.34 -73.06 -37.02
C LEU A 85 -3.17 -71.57 -37.35
N THR A 86 -3.42 -71.14 -38.59
CA THR A 86 -3.36 -69.72 -38.95
C THR A 86 -4.47 -68.90 -38.27
N ASN A 87 -5.68 -69.43 -38.19
CA ASN A 87 -6.82 -68.77 -37.53
C ASN A 87 -6.58 -68.65 -36.01
N THR A 88 -6.07 -69.70 -35.38
CA THR A 88 -5.73 -69.65 -33.94
C THR A 88 -4.59 -68.67 -33.67
N ARG A 89 -3.55 -68.62 -34.52
CA ARG A 89 -2.49 -67.61 -34.44
C ARG A 89 -3.02 -66.19 -34.56
N ALA A 90 -3.96 -65.93 -35.48
CA ALA A 90 -4.59 -64.62 -35.63
C ALA A 90 -5.38 -64.22 -34.37
N ARG A 91 -6.18 -65.13 -33.81
CA ARG A 91 -6.91 -64.92 -32.56
C ARG A 91 -5.99 -64.65 -31.37
N VAL A 92 -4.87 -65.38 -31.27
CA VAL A 92 -3.87 -65.14 -30.24
C VAL A 92 -3.23 -63.75 -30.40
N ALA A 93 -2.91 -63.34 -31.62
CA ALA A 93 -2.36 -62.01 -31.88
C ALA A 93 -3.33 -60.90 -31.47
N GLU A 94 -4.62 -61.04 -31.77
CA GLU A 94 -5.66 -60.11 -31.35
C GLU A 94 -5.76 -60.00 -29.82
N LEU A 95 -5.80 -61.14 -29.12
CA LEU A 95 -5.81 -61.17 -27.65
C LEU A 95 -4.57 -60.49 -27.05
N VAL A 96 -3.38 -60.74 -27.62
CA VAL A 96 -2.14 -60.09 -27.17
C VAL A 96 -2.21 -58.57 -27.35
N THR A 97 -2.80 -58.07 -28.44
CA THR A 97 -2.99 -56.63 -28.61
C THR A 97 -3.97 -56.05 -27.61
N LYS A 98 -5.07 -56.77 -27.33
CA LYS A 98 -6.05 -56.37 -26.32
C LYS A 98 -5.43 -56.32 -24.92
N ASP A 99 -4.64 -57.31 -24.55
CA ASP A 99 -3.92 -57.35 -23.27
C ASP A 99 -2.92 -56.20 -23.14
N ARG A 100 -2.18 -55.87 -24.21
CA ARG A 100 -1.29 -54.69 -24.21
C ARG A 100 -2.06 -53.40 -23.95
N ASN A 101 -3.23 -53.24 -24.56
CA ASN A 101 -4.08 -52.07 -24.34
C ASN A 101 -4.60 -52.01 -22.89
N HIS A 102 -5.03 -53.15 -22.33
CA HIS A 102 -5.45 -53.23 -20.93
C HIS A 102 -4.30 -52.90 -19.97
N ILE A 103 -3.09 -53.43 -20.21
CA ILE A 103 -1.91 -53.10 -19.41
C ILE A 103 -1.59 -51.60 -19.48
N SER A 104 -1.69 -50.99 -20.67
CA SER A 104 -1.50 -49.55 -20.83
C SER A 104 -2.54 -48.74 -20.04
N HIS A 105 -3.80 -49.17 -20.05
CA HIS A 105 -4.87 -48.52 -19.29
C HIS A 105 -4.64 -48.64 -17.78
N ILE A 106 -4.26 -49.82 -17.28
CA ILE A 106 -3.95 -50.06 -15.87
C ILE A 106 -2.80 -49.13 -15.40
N ARG A 107 -1.72 -49.01 -16.18
CA ARG A 107 -0.63 -48.07 -15.89
C ARG A 107 -1.10 -46.62 -15.83
N GLY A 108 -2.06 -46.25 -16.69
CA GLY A 108 -2.73 -44.95 -16.66
C GLY A 108 -3.46 -44.72 -15.34
N LEU A 109 -4.27 -45.68 -14.90
CA LEU A 109 -5.00 -45.64 -13.63
C LEU A 109 -4.06 -45.59 -12.42
N GLU A 110 -2.97 -46.36 -12.41
CA GLU A 110 -1.95 -46.31 -11.36
C GLU A 110 -1.31 -44.92 -11.24
N ASN A 111 -1.05 -44.25 -12.37
CA ASN A 111 -0.52 -42.89 -12.37
C ASN A 111 -1.53 -41.88 -11.79
N VAL A 112 -2.81 -42.03 -12.12
CA VAL A 112 -3.89 -41.21 -11.52
C VAL A 112 -3.97 -41.46 -10.03
N ASN A 113 -3.94 -42.71 -9.58
CA ASN A 113 -3.98 -43.06 -8.16
C ASN A 113 -2.79 -42.46 -7.38
N ARG A 114 -1.59 -42.48 -7.98
CA ARG A 114 -0.41 -41.82 -7.40
C ARG A 114 -0.60 -40.30 -7.28
N LYS A 115 -1.15 -39.65 -8.30
CA LYS A 115 -1.46 -38.21 -8.26
C LYS A 115 -2.49 -37.90 -7.15
N LEU A 116 -3.55 -38.70 -7.03
CA LEU A 116 -4.54 -38.57 -5.97
C LEU A 116 -3.91 -38.75 -4.58
N GLY A 117 -2.98 -39.69 -4.41
CA GLY A 117 -2.22 -39.86 -3.17
C GLY A 117 -1.43 -38.60 -2.78
N ASN A 118 -0.74 -37.97 -3.74
CA ASN A 118 -0.01 -36.72 -3.51
C ASN A 118 -0.94 -35.55 -3.13
N VAL A 119 -2.09 -35.45 -3.79
CA VAL A 119 -3.12 -34.44 -3.46
C VAL A 119 -3.66 -34.67 -2.06
N ASN A 120 -3.96 -35.91 -1.68
CA ASN A 120 -4.44 -36.25 -0.35
C ASN A 120 -3.41 -35.91 0.74
N ALA A 121 -2.13 -36.21 0.52
CA ALA A 121 -1.05 -35.82 1.44
C ALA A 121 -0.93 -34.30 1.58
N SER A 122 -1.08 -33.55 0.47
CA SER A 122 -1.07 -32.08 0.50
C SER A 122 -2.27 -31.52 1.27
N LEU A 123 -3.46 -32.10 1.08
CA LEU A 123 -4.67 -31.72 1.82
C LEU A 123 -4.54 -32.00 3.33
N GLN A 124 -3.94 -33.12 3.72
CA GLN A 124 -3.65 -33.42 5.13
C GLN A 124 -2.67 -32.40 5.73
N GLY A 125 -1.63 -32.02 4.99
CA GLY A 125 -0.69 -30.96 5.39
C GLY A 125 -1.40 -29.62 5.62
N ALA A 126 -2.23 -29.19 4.65
CA ALA A 126 -3.03 -27.97 4.75
C ALA A 126 -4.04 -28.03 5.92
N GLY A 127 -4.64 -29.20 6.18
CA GLY A 127 -5.54 -29.40 7.31
C GLY A 127 -4.84 -29.24 8.67
N ALA A 128 -3.62 -29.78 8.80
CA ALA A 128 -2.81 -29.62 10.01
C ALA A 128 -2.37 -28.14 10.22
N GLU A 129 -2.03 -27.44 9.15
CA GLU A 129 -1.71 -26.01 9.19
C GLU A 129 -2.92 -25.17 9.60
N ASN A 130 -4.09 -25.42 9.02
CA ASN A 130 -5.33 -24.75 9.42
C ASN A 130 -5.66 -24.98 10.90
N ALA A 131 -5.47 -26.20 11.41
CA ALA A 131 -5.66 -26.48 12.84
C ALA A 131 -4.72 -25.66 13.72
N ARG A 132 -3.45 -25.48 13.32
CA ARG A 132 -2.48 -24.61 14.02
C ARG A 132 -2.89 -23.14 13.96
N LEU A 133 -3.34 -22.67 12.81
CA LEU A 133 -3.81 -21.28 12.67
C LEU A 133 -5.05 -21.03 13.56
N HIS A 134 -5.97 -21.98 13.65
CA HIS A 134 -7.14 -21.88 14.53
C HIS A 134 -6.77 -21.79 16.01
N THR A 135 -5.76 -22.54 16.48
CA THR A 135 -5.30 -22.43 17.87
C THR A 135 -4.62 -21.09 18.14
N THR A 136 -3.80 -20.60 17.21
CA THR A 136 -3.19 -19.26 17.30
C THR A 136 -4.24 -18.16 17.39
N ILE A 137 -5.23 -18.15 16.48
CA ILE A 137 -6.31 -17.16 16.48
C ILE A 137 -7.12 -17.22 17.80
N ARG A 138 -7.38 -18.42 18.33
CA ARG A 138 -8.06 -18.56 19.64
C ARG A 138 -7.23 -17.92 20.76
N ASN A 139 -5.93 -18.14 20.78
CA ASN A 139 -5.04 -17.56 21.79
C ASN A 139 -4.99 -16.03 21.67
N GLU A 140 -4.87 -15.50 20.46
CA GLU A 140 -4.88 -14.05 20.20
C GLU A 140 -6.21 -13.39 20.61
N ARG A 141 -7.34 -14.05 20.37
CA ARG A 141 -8.65 -13.58 20.84
C ARG A 141 -8.72 -13.54 22.37
N ALA A 142 -8.18 -14.56 23.05
CA ALA A 142 -8.12 -14.58 24.51
C ALA A 142 -7.23 -13.46 25.07
N THR A 143 -6.08 -13.19 24.44
CA THR A 143 -5.21 -12.06 24.86
C THR A 143 -5.87 -10.72 24.61
N ASN A 144 -6.54 -10.54 23.47
CA ASN A 144 -7.27 -9.31 23.16
C ASN A 144 -8.40 -9.06 24.16
N SER A 145 -9.15 -10.09 24.56
CA SER A 145 -10.17 -9.98 25.61
C SER A 145 -9.56 -9.47 26.92
N ARG A 146 -8.43 -10.03 27.35
CA ARG A 146 -7.74 -9.58 28.59
C ARG A 146 -7.24 -8.14 28.50
N LEU A 147 -6.72 -7.74 27.34
CA LEU A 147 -6.29 -6.35 27.10
C LEU A 147 -7.47 -5.40 27.12
N GLN A 148 -8.62 -5.80 26.57
CA GLN A 148 -9.84 -5.01 26.60
C GLN A 148 -10.35 -4.83 28.03
N ASP A 149 -10.34 -5.89 28.86
CA ASP A 149 -10.68 -5.82 30.29
C ASP A 149 -9.68 -4.96 31.10
N SER A 150 -8.41 -4.90 30.68
CA SER A 150 -7.43 -3.99 31.29
C SER A 150 -7.73 -2.53 30.92
N LEU A 151 -8.02 -2.27 29.65
CA LEU A 151 -8.32 -0.94 29.15
C LEU A 151 -9.61 -0.38 29.76
N THR A 152 -10.65 -1.20 29.94
CA THR A 152 -11.88 -0.76 30.61
C THR A 152 -11.62 -0.36 32.07
N ARG A 153 -10.79 -1.13 32.80
CA ARG A 153 -10.39 -0.79 34.18
C ARG A 153 -9.57 0.50 34.25
N GLU A 154 -8.61 0.69 33.34
CA GLU A 154 -7.81 1.93 33.28
C GLU A 154 -8.67 3.15 32.93
N ASN A 155 -9.60 3.02 31.99
CA ASN A 155 -10.52 4.10 31.64
C ASN A 155 -11.44 4.48 32.81
N ALA A 156 -11.94 3.50 33.58
CA ALA A 156 -12.72 3.74 34.78
C ALA A 156 -11.90 4.49 35.85
N ALA A 157 -10.64 4.09 36.05
CA ALA A 157 -9.72 4.79 36.96
C ALA A 157 -9.44 6.23 36.50
N ALA A 158 -9.19 6.44 35.20
CA ALA A 158 -8.97 7.76 34.62
C ALA A 158 -10.20 8.68 34.77
N ALA A 159 -11.41 8.14 34.57
CA ALA A 159 -12.65 8.87 34.80
C ALA A 159 -12.80 9.33 36.26
N SER A 160 -12.50 8.45 37.22
CA SER A 160 -12.49 8.78 38.65
C SER A 160 -11.47 9.87 38.98
N LEU A 161 -10.24 9.78 38.44
CA LEU A 161 -9.22 10.81 38.63
C LEU A 161 -9.63 12.17 38.05
N ARG A 162 -10.28 12.20 36.89
CA ARG A 162 -10.82 13.44 36.30
C ARG A 162 -11.88 14.09 37.18
N GLN A 163 -12.78 13.28 37.75
CA GLN A 163 -13.79 13.76 38.68
C GLN A 163 -13.14 14.38 39.93
N ASN A 164 -12.13 13.72 40.51
CA ASN A 164 -11.41 14.23 41.66
C ASN A 164 -10.67 15.54 41.34
N ASN A 165 -9.99 15.63 40.18
CA ASN A 165 -9.33 16.87 39.75
C ASN A 165 -10.32 18.00 39.53
N MET A 166 -11.51 17.71 39.00
CA MET A 166 -12.57 18.72 38.84
C MET A 166 -13.05 19.24 40.21
N GLN A 167 -13.27 18.35 41.19
CA GLN A 167 -13.63 18.73 42.55
C GLN A 167 -12.54 19.56 43.24
N LEU A 168 -11.27 19.16 43.10
CA LEU A 168 -10.14 19.91 43.63
C LEU A 168 -10.02 21.30 43.00
N SER A 169 -10.19 21.40 41.68
CA SER A 169 -10.17 22.68 40.98
C SER A 169 -11.30 23.61 41.45
N GLN A 170 -12.51 23.08 41.65
CA GLN A 170 -13.64 23.84 42.21
C GLN A 170 -13.34 24.35 43.62
N SER A 171 -12.81 23.49 44.48
CA SER A 171 -12.40 23.86 45.85
C SER A 171 -11.31 24.94 45.84
N ASN A 172 -10.31 24.79 44.96
CA ASN A 172 -9.21 25.76 44.85
C ASN A 172 -9.70 27.13 44.34
N ASN A 173 -10.66 27.14 43.41
CA ASN A 173 -11.28 28.38 42.93
C ASN A 173 -12.09 29.08 44.04
N GLU A 174 -12.82 28.31 44.85
CA GLU A 174 -13.55 28.84 46.00
C GLU A 174 -12.60 29.42 47.06
N LEU A 175 -11.52 28.73 47.38
CA LEU A 175 -10.48 29.24 48.27
C LEU A 175 -9.82 30.51 47.72
N SER A 176 -9.54 30.55 46.42
CA SER A 176 -8.97 31.73 45.76
C SER A 176 -9.92 32.93 45.84
N ARG A 177 -11.23 32.73 45.67
CA ARG A 177 -12.23 33.79 45.85
C ARG A 177 -12.27 34.31 47.29
N ARG A 178 -12.23 33.40 48.28
CA ARG A 178 -12.18 33.78 49.70
C ARG A 178 -10.91 34.56 50.04
N TYR A 179 -9.78 34.13 49.49
CA TYR A 179 -8.50 34.80 49.67
C TYR A 179 -8.56 36.24 49.14
N VAL A 180 -9.04 36.44 47.91
CA VAL A 180 -9.22 37.79 47.33
C VAL A 180 -10.19 38.64 48.15
N ALA A 181 -11.29 38.07 48.64
CA ALA A 181 -12.25 38.80 49.46
C ALA A 181 -11.64 39.25 50.81
N ILE A 182 -10.86 38.38 51.46
CA ILE A 182 -10.15 38.72 52.70
C ILE A 182 -9.07 39.75 52.43
N GLU A 183 -8.29 39.60 51.37
CA GLU A 183 -7.25 40.55 50.98
C GLU A 183 -7.85 41.93 50.69
N THR A 184 -8.98 41.99 49.98
CA THR A 184 -9.70 43.25 49.70
C THR A 184 -10.13 43.93 50.99
N ARG A 185 -10.74 43.18 51.94
CA ARG A 185 -11.10 43.72 53.26
C ARG A 185 -9.89 44.16 54.07
N HIS A 186 -8.77 43.45 53.95
CA HIS A 186 -7.52 43.82 54.60
C HIS A 186 -6.99 45.15 54.06
N GLN A 187 -6.99 45.33 52.74
CA GLN A 187 -6.60 46.59 52.09
C GLN A 187 -7.54 47.74 52.47
N GLU A 188 -8.86 47.51 52.51
CA GLU A 188 -9.84 48.49 52.98
C GLU A 188 -9.57 48.92 54.44
N ALA A 189 -9.32 47.96 55.33
CA ALA A 189 -8.98 48.25 56.73
C ALA A 189 -7.64 48.99 56.87
N LEU A 190 -6.63 48.67 56.03
CA LEU A 190 -5.38 49.41 55.98
C LEU A 190 -5.59 50.85 55.51
N PHE A 191 -6.42 51.05 54.48
CA PHE A 191 -6.78 52.38 53.98
C PHE A 191 -7.55 53.18 55.04
N GLU A 192 -8.47 52.55 55.76
CA GLU A 192 -9.21 53.19 56.85
C GLU A 192 -8.29 53.57 58.02
N LEU A 193 -7.31 52.71 58.36
CA LEU A 193 -6.25 53.03 59.32
C LEU A 193 -5.37 54.19 58.85
N GLU A 194 -4.99 54.22 57.57
CA GLU A 194 -4.21 55.32 56.97
C GLU A 194 -5.01 56.62 57.00
N HIS A 195 -6.28 56.58 56.63
CA HIS A 195 -7.21 57.71 56.69
C HIS A 195 -7.37 58.21 58.13
N LEU A 196 -7.54 57.33 59.11
CA LEU A 196 -7.59 57.70 60.53
C LEU A 196 -6.27 58.33 61.00
N LYS A 197 -5.11 57.82 60.54
CA LYS A 197 -3.80 58.47 60.78
C LYS A 197 -3.69 59.84 60.12
N CYS A 198 -4.29 60.05 58.95
CA CYS A 198 -4.36 61.36 58.29
C CYS A 198 -5.34 62.32 58.98
N VAL A 199 -6.43 61.82 59.56
CA VAL A 199 -7.39 62.62 60.36
C VAL A 199 -6.80 62.96 61.74
N GLU A 200 -5.97 62.09 62.30
CA GLU A 200 -5.18 62.36 63.53
C GLU A 200 -3.97 63.28 63.23
N LYS A 201 -3.41 63.23 62.02
CA LYS A 201 -2.39 64.15 61.51
C LYS A 201 -2.99 65.24 60.62
N VAL A 202 -3.81 66.12 61.19
CA VAL A 202 -4.04 67.43 60.58
C VAL A 202 -2.84 68.33 60.89
N GLU A 203 -1.73 68.05 60.20
CA GLU A 203 -0.64 69.01 59.95
C GLU A 203 0.24 68.47 58.80
N ILE A 204 0.03 69.06 57.59
CA ILE A 204 0.94 69.10 56.42
C ILE A 204 1.10 67.74 55.69
N ASP A 205 0.86 67.54 54.39
CA ASP A 205 1.23 68.30 53.19
C ASP A 205 0.33 67.87 52.00
N ARG A 206 0.26 68.73 50.98
CA ARG A 206 -0.40 68.46 49.70
C ARG A 206 0.44 67.50 48.84
N THR A 207 -0.22 66.92 47.83
CA THR A 207 0.33 66.47 46.53
C THR A 207 0.63 64.97 46.31
N GLU A 208 -0.38 64.10 46.40
CA GLU A 208 -0.44 62.93 45.52
C GLU A 208 -1.78 62.92 44.80
N MET A 209 -1.83 63.54 43.60
CA MET A 209 -2.92 63.25 42.67
C MET A 209 -2.73 61.80 42.20
N PRO A 210 -3.71 60.90 42.39
CA PRO A 210 -3.65 59.57 41.79
C PRO A 210 -3.50 59.73 40.29
N LEU A 211 -2.41 59.21 39.71
CA LEU A 211 -2.22 59.20 38.27
C LEU A 211 -3.36 58.39 37.64
N VAL A 212 -4.23 59.06 36.88
CA VAL A 212 -5.31 58.38 36.15
C VAL A 212 -4.68 57.45 35.11
N PRO A 213 -4.99 56.14 35.14
CA PRO A 213 -4.42 55.20 34.18
C PRO A 213 -4.79 55.58 32.75
N GLN A 214 -3.76 55.80 31.92
CA GLN A 214 -3.94 56.20 30.53
C GLN A 214 -4.17 54.98 29.65
N SER A 215 -5.32 54.93 28.98
CA SER A 215 -5.57 53.89 27.96
C SER A 215 -4.68 54.07 26.74
N PHE A 216 -4.35 52.94 26.10
CA PHE A 216 -3.52 52.94 24.89
C PHE A 216 -3.81 51.76 23.97
N VAL A 217 -3.30 51.85 22.75
CA VAL A 217 -3.26 50.78 21.76
C VAL A 217 -1.83 50.63 21.27
N VAL A 218 -1.48 49.43 20.81
CA VAL A 218 -0.12 49.14 20.36
C VAL A 218 -0.09 48.51 18.98
N VAL A 219 0.88 48.91 18.17
CA VAL A 219 1.24 48.27 16.90
C VAL A 219 2.60 47.62 17.04
N LEU A 220 2.66 46.31 16.82
CA LEU A 220 3.90 45.55 16.79
C LEU A 220 4.14 45.10 15.35
N VAL A 221 5.29 45.51 14.80
CA VAL A 221 5.64 45.27 13.39
C VAL A 221 6.91 44.45 13.30
N ASP A 222 6.85 43.34 12.56
CA ASP A 222 8.02 42.63 12.06
C ASP A 222 8.59 43.39 10.86
N GLY A 223 9.58 44.24 11.13
CA GLY A 223 10.20 45.09 10.13
C GLY A 223 11.06 44.35 9.11
N ASP A 224 11.48 43.10 9.40
CA ASP A 224 12.21 42.27 8.45
C ASP A 224 11.29 41.69 7.35
N ALA A 225 9.99 41.60 7.64
CA ALA A 225 8.99 41.00 6.78
C ALA A 225 7.99 41.99 6.17
N TYR A 226 7.87 43.21 6.73
CA TYR A 226 6.95 44.25 6.25
C TYR A 226 7.69 45.37 5.53
N GLY A 227 7.44 45.50 4.23
CA GLY A 227 7.91 46.64 3.44
C GLY A 227 7.00 47.86 3.59
N TRP A 228 7.59 49.05 3.54
CA TRP A 228 6.88 50.33 3.55
C TRP A 228 6.29 50.66 2.18
N ALA A 229 5.15 51.35 2.12
CA ALA A 229 4.49 51.73 0.88
C ALA A 229 5.38 52.62 -0.02
N ALA A 230 5.45 52.32 -1.32
CA ALA A 230 6.29 53.07 -2.26
C ALA A 230 5.95 54.57 -2.31
N THR A 231 4.69 54.93 -2.10
CA THR A 231 4.21 56.32 -2.08
C THR A 231 4.78 57.16 -0.93
N LEU A 232 5.42 56.54 0.06
CA LEU A 232 6.13 57.25 1.14
C LEU A 232 7.44 57.89 0.67
N PHE A 233 8.00 57.39 -0.44
CA PHE A 233 9.32 57.82 -0.94
C PHE A 233 9.24 58.83 -2.08
N ASN A 234 8.02 59.17 -2.55
CA ASN A 234 7.81 60.06 -3.69
C ASN A 234 8.31 61.50 -3.43
N ASP A 235 8.17 62.01 -2.21
CA ASP A 235 8.48 63.41 -1.87
C ASP A 235 9.95 63.64 -1.48
N GLY A 236 10.80 62.60 -1.62
CA GLY A 236 12.27 62.67 -1.53
C GLY A 236 12.87 62.97 -0.15
N HIS A 237 12.11 63.55 0.78
CA HIS A 237 12.56 63.94 2.11
C HIS A 237 11.52 63.52 3.16
N ASN A 238 11.97 63.00 4.30
CA ASN A 238 11.14 62.64 5.47
C ASN A 238 10.16 61.45 5.31
N ALA A 239 10.45 60.50 4.42
CA ALA A 239 9.64 59.28 4.25
C ALA A 239 9.31 58.53 5.57
N GLY A 240 10.26 58.50 6.52
CA GLY A 240 10.06 57.90 7.84
C GLY A 240 9.00 58.63 8.69
N ALA A 241 9.06 59.97 8.71
CA ALA A 241 8.07 60.77 9.44
C ALA A 241 6.68 60.62 8.83
N LEU A 242 6.59 60.64 7.49
CA LEU A 242 5.34 60.39 6.77
C LEU A 242 4.78 58.99 7.06
N ALA A 243 5.64 57.97 7.16
CA ALA A 243 5.24 56.62 7.52
C ALA A 243 4.67 56.56 8.94
N ALA A 244 5.29 57.24 9.91
CA ALA A 244 4.78 57.35 11.28
C ALA A 244 3.40 58.03 11.31
N THR A 245 3.24 59.15 10.60
CA THR A 245 1.95 59.85 10.49
C THR A 245 0.87 58.98 9.85
N ARG A 246 1.16 58.29 8.74
CA ARG A 246 0.19 57.43 8.07
C ARG A 246 -0.19 56.21 8.93
N LEU A 247 0.78 55.62 9.63
CA LEU A 247 0.51 54.53 10.57
C LEU A 247 -0.40 55.01 11.71
N ARG A 248 -0.11 56.16 12.30
CA ARG A 248 -0.97 56.78 13.31
C ARG A 248 -2.39 57.01 12.80
N ASN A 249 -2.54 57.64 11.63
CA ASN A 249 -3.85 57.92 11.03
C ASN A 249 -4.64 56.63 10.76
N ALA A 250 -3.97 55.56 10.31
CA ALA A 250 -4.60 54.27 10.07
C ALA A 250 -5.14 53.63 11.36
N VAL A 251 -4.39 53.76 12.47
CA VAL A 251 -4.81 53.31 13.80
C VAL A 251 -5.94 54.18 14.35
N ASP A 252 -5.81 55.50 14.29
CA ASP A 252 -6.85 56.45 14.72
C ASP A 252 -8.17 56.19 14.00
N HIS A 253 -8.13 55.98 12.68
CA HIS A 253 -9.30 55.62 11.88
C HIS A 253 -9.94 54.29 12.27
N PHE A 254 -9.15 53.31 12.75
CA PHE A 254 -9.69 52.06 13.28
C PHE A 254 -10.33 52.28 14.65
N VAL A 255 -9.63 52.98 15.55
CA VAL A 255 -10.06 53.25 16.92
C VAL A 255 -11.33 54.10 16.95
N SER A 256 -11.48 55.08 16.04
CA SER A 256 -12.66 55.94 15.98
C SER A 256 -13.97 55.20 15.69
N ARG A 257 -13.90 53.96 15.17
CA ARG A 257 -15.05 53.08 14.94
C ARG A 257 -15.34 52.12 16.09
N ARG A 258 -14.53 52.16 17.16
CA ARG A 258 -14.59 51.22 18.28
C ARG A 258 -15.04 51.96 19.55
N PRO A 259 -16.31 51.86 19.94
CA PRO A 259 -16.84 52.58 21.10
C PRO A 259 -16.24 52.09 22.43
N ASP A 260 -15.64 50.90 22.44
CA ASP A 260 -14.94 50.29 23.57
C ASP A 260 -13.54 50.87 23.81
N ILE A 261 -13.01 51.69 22.91
CA ILE A 261 -11.70 52.32 23.04
C ILE A 261 -11.87 53.82 23.29
N SER A 262 -11.24 54.34 24.35
CA SER A 262 -11.28 55.77 24.66
C SER A 262 -10.72 56.61 23.49
N PRO A 263 -11.40 57.70 23.07
CA PRO A 263 -10.91 58.60 22.03
C PRO A 263 -9.55 59.24 22.33
N GLY A 264 -9.15 59.28 23.62
CA GLY A 264 -7.85 59.80 24.07
C GLY A 264 -6.75 58.73 24.19
N ALA A 265 -6.97 57.51 23.71
CA ALA A 265 -6.01 56.43 23.85
C ALA A 265 -4.68 56.77 23.16
N LYS A 266 -3.56 56.55 23.85
CA LYS A 266 -2.24 56.74 23.25
C LYS A 266 -1.95 55.63 22.24
N ILE A 267 -1.20 55.94 21.19
CA ILE A 267 -0.77 54.94 20.19
C ILE A 267 0.71 54.70 20.37
N ILE A 268 1.06 53.45 20.65
CA ILE A 268 2.45 52.98 20.69
C ILE A 268 2.70 52.21 19.39
N ALA A 269 3.80 52.49 18.70
CA ALA A 269 4.21 51.72 17.53
C ALA A 269 5.66 51.25 17.71
N ARG A 270 5.88 49.94 17.61
CA ARG A 270 7.21 49.35 17.74
C ARG A 270 7.50 48.51 16.50
N VAL A 271 8.54 48.91 15.77
CA VAL A 271 9.03 48.19 14.61
C VAL A 271 10.32 47.47 14.98
N PHE A 272 10.30 46.15 14.93
CA PHE A 272 11.43 45.30 15.30
C PHE A 272 12.18 44.91 14.03
N VAL A 273 13.46 45.25 13.96
CA VAL A 273 14.31 45.00 12.79
C VAL A 273 15.61 44.34 13.24
N ASN A 274 16.11 43.38 12.48
CA ASN A 274 17.47 42.87 12.66
C ASN A 274 18.43 43.63 11.76
N GLU A 275 19.04 44.70 12.29
CA GLU A 275 19.87 45.60 11.45
C GLU A 275 21.07 44.88 10.82
N HIS A 276 21.65 43.90 11.50
CA HIS A 276 22.78 43.14 10.96
C HIS A 276 22.38 42.12 9.89
N GLY A 277 21.21 41.48 10.03
CA GLY A 277 20.64 40.61 9.00
C GLY A 277 20.31 41.39 7.72
N ASP A 278 19.82 42.62 7.88
CA ASP A 278 19.55 43.55 6.79
C ASP A 278 20.82 44.11 6.15
N VAL A 279 21.86 44.42 6.92
CA VAL A 279 23.15 44.87 6.36
C VAL A 279 23.75 43.86 5.38
N GLN A 280 23.55 42.55 5.57
CA GLN A 280 23.95 41.54 4.57
C GLN A 280 23.08 41.56 3.32
N ARG A 281 21.76 41.76 3.45
CA ARG A 281 20.84 41.91 2.31
C ARG A 281 21.13 43.18 1.51
N PHE A 282 21.47 44.28 2.19
CA PHE A 282 21.73 45.59 1.61
C PHE A 282 23.19 45.87 1.21
N ARG A 283 24.17 45.06 1.66
CA ARG A 283 25.56 45.14 1.16
C ARG A 283 25.64 44.94 -0.35
N ASN A 284 24.66 44.23 -0.92
CA ASN A 284 24.55 44.01 -2.37
C ASN A 284 23.92 45.20 -3.12
N PHE A 285 23.32 46.18 -2.43
CA PHE A 285 22.60 47.32 -3.03
C PHE A 285 23.30 48.68 -2.86
N GLY A 286 24.54 48.70 -2.36
CA GLY A 286 25.41 49.88 -2.30
C GLY A 286 25.20 50.79 -1.06
N ARG A 287 26.22 51.62 -0.76
CA ARG A 287 26.28 52.47 0.45
C ARG A 287 25.15 53.52 0.56
N HIS A 288 24.53 53.88 -0.57
CA HIS A 288 23.44 54.86 -0.61
C HIS A 288 22.15 54.32 0.03
N LEU A 289 21.81 53.04 -0.18
CA LEU A 289 20.62 52.42 0.41
C LEU A 289 20.72 52.27 1.95
N GLN A 290 21.93 52.10 2.47
CA GLN A 290 22.14 52.02 3.92
C GLN A 290 21.91 53.37 4.61
N LYS A 291 22.41 54.47 4.01
CA LYS A 291 22.16 55.82 4.52
C LYS A 291 20.68 56.19 4.48
N SER A 292 19.95 55.81 3.41
CA SER A 292 18.52 56.11 3.30
C SER A 292 17.67 55.38 4.34
N MET A 293 18.01 54.14 4.70
CA MET A 293 17.29 53.38 5.73
C MET A 293 17.54 53.93 7.14
N TRP A 294 18.77 54.30 7.48
CA TRP A 294 19.06 54.93 8.77
C TRP A 294 18.29 56.25 8.92
N LEU A 295 18.29 57.11 7.89
CA LEU A 295 17.50 58.34 7.88
C LEU A 295 16.00 58.07 8.00
N PHE A 296 15.49 57.03 7.33
CA PHE A 296 14.10 56.62 7.46
C PHE A 296 13.75 56.26 8.91
N LYS A 297 14.54 55.38 9.55
CA LYS A 297 14.32 54.96 10.95
C LYS A 297 14.37 56.16 11.90
N ARG A 298 15.39 57.01 11.74
CA ARG A 298 15.54 58.24 12.51
C ARG A 298 14.33 59.14 12.39
N HIS A 299 13.90 59.46 11.16
CA HIS A 299 12.75 60.34 10.94
C HIS A 299 11.43 59.72 11.41
N PHE A 300 11.29 58.40 11.38
CA PHE A 300 10.13 57.72 11.95
C PHE A 300 10.09 57.89 13.47
N THR A 301 11.20 57.63 14.16
CA THR A 301 11.30 57.75 15.61
C THR A 301 11.16 59.20 16.09
N GLU A 302 11.74 60.17 15.37
CA GLU A 302 11.65 61.59 15.71
C GLU A 302 10.24 62.18 15.49
N ALA A 303 9.41 61.57 14.62
CA ALA A 303 8.12 62.14 14.24
C ALA A 303 7.05 62.06 15.33
N LEU A 304 7.05 60.99 16.15
CA LEU A 304 6.04 60.76 17.18
C LEU A 304 6.66 60.13 18.44
N PRO A 305 6.37 60.62 19.67
CA PRO A 305 7.08 60.20 20.89
C PRO A 305 6.99 58.73 21.31
N LEU A 306 6.02 57.97 20.80
CA LEU A 306 5.79 56.55 21.16
C LEU A 306 5.98 55.62 19.96
N PHE A 307 6.68 56.11 18.93
CA PHE A 307 6.94 55.40 17.69
C PHE A 307 8.43 55.11 17.63
N ASP A 308 8.78 53.83 17.64
CA ASP A 308 10.17 53.41 17.82
C ASP A 308 10.55 52.31 16.83
N PHE A 309 11.79 52.42 16.33
CA PHE A 309 12.50 51.32 15.70
C PHE A 309 13.45 50.65 16.71
N PHE A 310 13.30 49.35 16.89
CA PHE A 310 14.16 48.56 17.77
C PHE A 310 15.09 47.66 16.94
N ASP A 311 16.40 47.82 17.14
CA ASP A 311 17.35 46.81 16.69
C ASP A 311 17.26 45.56 17.59
N CYS A 312 17.03 44.41 16.98
CA CYS A 312 16.96 43.12 17.64
C CYS A 312 18.34 42.45 17.82
N GLY A 313 19.40 43.04 17.26
CA GLY A 313 20.76 42.54 17.33
C GLY A 313 20.97 41.25 16.52
N GLN A 314 22.15 40.63 16.67
CA GLN A 314 22.55 39.50 15.84
C GLN A 314 21.87 38.18 16.26
N GLY A 315 21.41 37.41 15.27
CA GLY A 315 20.83 36.07 15.43
C GLY A 315 19.52 35.90 14.70
N LYS A 316 19.20 34.65 14.31
CA LYS A 316 17.88 34.30 13.76
C LYS A 316 16.83 34.39 14.88
N GLU A 317 15.58 34.72 14.51
CA GLU A 317 14.40 34.72 15.40
C GLU A 317 14.44 35.74 16.56
N ARG A 318 15.48 36.60 16.65
CA ARG A 318 15.59 37.62 17.71
C ARG A 318 14.42 38.61 17.70
N ALA A 319 13.98 39.03 16.51
CA ALA A 319 12.82 39.90 16.34
C ALA A 319 11.54 39.19 16.82
N ASP A 320 11.36 37.93 16.44
CA ASP A 320 10.22 37.10 16.84
C ASP A 320 10.11 36.99 18.36
N PHE A 321 11.23 36.74 19.05
CA PHE A 321 11.25 36.69 20.52
C PHE A 321 10.84 38.03 21.13
N LYS A 322 11.39 39.17 20.65
CA LYS A 322 11.00 40.48 21.19
C LYS A 322 9.53 40.79 20.93
N ILE A 323 9.01 40.48 19.74
CA ILE A 323 7.60 40.67 19.40
C ILE A 323 6.71 39.80 20.29
N LYS A 324 7.07 38.52 20.50
CA LYS A 324 6.33 37.59 21.37
C LYS A 324 6.20 38.10 22.80
N GLU A 325 7.29 38.55 23.39
CA GLU A 325 7.27 39.11 24.76
C GLU A 325 6.48 40.42 24.84
N ASN A 326 6.64 41.32 23.86
CA ASN A 326 5.85 42.56 23.80
C ASN A 326 4.36 42.27 23.64
N PHE A 327 4.00 41.30 22.80
CA PHE A 327 2.63 40.87 22.61
C PHE A 327 2.02 40.39 23.93
N GLN A 328 2.70 39.51 24.67
CA GLN A 328 2.22 39.01 25.97
C GLN A 328 2.08 40.13 27.00
N LEU A 329 3.06 41.03 27.08
CA LEU A 329 3.04 42.18 27.99
C LEU A 329 1.83 43.09 27.71
N PHE A 330 1.59 43.46 26.46
CA PHE A 330 0.50 44.37 26.13
C PHE A 330 -0.87 43.69 26.12
N LEU A 331 -0.94 42.40 25.79
CA LEU A 331 -2.20 41.67 25.83
C LEU A 331 -2.70 41.50 27.26
N SER A 332 -1.81 41.25 28.23
CA SER A 332 -2.14 41.11 29.65
C SER A 332 -2.43 42.45 30.35
N ASN A 333 -1.99 43.58 29.80
CA ASN A 333 -2.24 44.90 30.38
C ASN A 333 -3.73 45.33 30.20
N PRO A 334 -4.48 45.63 31.28
CA PRO A 334 -5.89 46.01 31.21
C PRO A 334 -6.15 47.35 30.51
N TYR A 335 -5.17 48.27 30.48
CA TYR A 335 -5.28 49.58 29.84
C TYR A 335 -4.91 49.58 28.35
N CYS A 336 -4.36 48.46 27.87
CA CYS A 336 -4.20 48.25 26.44
C CYS A 336 -5.52 47.73 25.88
N HIS A 337 -6.17 48.49 25.01
CA HIS A 337 -7.46 48.09 24.45
C HIS A 337 -7.35 47.36 23.11
N GLN A 338 -6.24 47.53 22.38
CA GLN A 338 -6.03 46.88 21.09
C GLN A 338 -4.54 46.64 20.83
N VAL A 339 -4.23 45.44 20.34
CA VAL A 339 -2.92 45.03 19.85
C VAL A 339 -3.03 44.75 18.36
N PHE A 340 -2.32 45.54 17.55
CA PHE A 340 -2.17 45.34 16.12
C PHE A 340 -0.90 44.56 15.83
N LEU A 341 -1.02 43.43 15.14
CA LEU A 341 0.10 42.55 14.80
C LEU A 341 0.36 42.56 13.30
N ALA A 342 1.43 43.24 12.90
CA ALA A 342 1.99 43.17 11.55
C ALA A 342 3.06 42.05 11.51
N THR A 343 2.60 40.81 11.61
CA THR A 343 3.43 39.58 11.60
C THR A 343 2.85 38.48 10.71
N CYS A 344 1.87 38.82 9.87
CA CYS A 344 1.01 37.86 9.14
C CYS A 344 1.76 37.01 8.11
N THR A 345 2.98 37.40 7.73
CA THR A 345 3.76 36.76 6.67
C THR A 345 4.67 35.65 7.16
N ASP A 346 4.70 35.38 8.47
CA ASP A 346 5.51 34.31 9.07
C ASP A 346 4.64 33.40 9.94
N ASN A 347 4.62 32.10 9.61
CA ASN A 347 3.91 31.08 10.39
C ASN A 347 4.50 30.90 11.80
N GLY A 348 5.73 31.36 12.06
CA GLY A 348 6.36 31.34 13.38
C GLY A 348 5.55 32.08 14.47
N PHE A 349 4.63 32.96 14.08
CA PHE A 349 3.70 33.64 15.00
C PHE A 349 2.35 32.93 15.19
N ALA A 350 2.01 31.90 14.40
CA ALA A 350 0.73 31.20 14.52
C ALA A 350 0.53 30.62 15.94
N ARG A 351 1.56 29.92 16.45
CA ARG A 351 1.56 29.34 17.80
C ARG A 351 1.43 30.39 18.92
N MET A 352 1.86 31.63 18.67
CA MET A 352 1.77 32.71 19.66
C MET A 352 0.32 33.17 19.85
N ILE A 353 -0.46 33.24 18.76
CA ILE A 353 -1.84 33.75 18.79
C ILE A 353 -2.89 32.64 18.89
N GLU A 354 -2.56 31.41 18.54
CA GLU A 354 -3.46 30.25 18.57
C GLU A 354 -4.23 30.06 19.90
N PRO A 355 -3.61 30.20 21.10
CA PRO A 355 -4.32 30.07 22.38
C PRO A 355 -5.50 31.04 22.54
N TYR A 356 -5.50 32.17 21.81
CA TYR A 356 -6.53 33.20 21.91
C TYR A 356 -7.66 33.03 20.90
N ARG A 357 -7.65 31.98 20.05
CA ARG A 357 -8.65 31.75 19.00
C ARG A 357 -10.10 31.70 19.50
N TYR A 358 -10.32 31.22 20.72
CA TYR A 358 -11.62 31.13 21.39
C TYR A 358 -11.63 31.87 22.74
N HIS A 359 -10.61 32.67 23.02
CA HIS A 359 -10.49 33.43 24.27
C HIS A 359 -11.17 34.80 24.14
N ILE A 360 -11.64 35.37 25.24
CA ILE A 360 -12.25 36.70 25.27
C ILE A 360 -11.30 37.80 24.74
N SER A 361 -10.00 37.63 24.94
CA SER A 361 -8.94 38.53 24.44
C SER A 361 -8.81 38.56 22.92
N LYS A 362 -9.49 37.67 22.18
CA LYS A 362 -9.48 37.67 20.71
C LYS A 362 -9.87 39.02 20.12
N THR A 363 -10.85 39.69 20.72
CA THR A 363 -11.36 40.99 20.25
C THR A 363 -10.34 42.11 20.37
N LYS A 364 -9.37 41.96 21.28
CA LYS A 364 -8.22 42.85 21.49
C LYS A 364 -7.08 42.60 20.50
N ILE A 365 -7.12 41.54 19.70
CA ILE A 365 -6.08 41.20 18.72
C ILE A 365 -6.57 41.50 17.30
N THR A 366 -5.83 42.34 16.57
CA THR A 366 -6.08 42.64 15.16
C THR A 366 -4.82 42.39 14.35
N LEU A 367 -4.94 41.60 13.29
CA LEU A 367 -3.85 41.29 12.37
C LEU A 367 -3.77 42.36 11.28
N VAL A 368 -2.57 42.86 11.01
CA VAL A 368 -2.32 43.84 9.94
C VAL A 368 -1.72 43.10 8.75
N SER A 369 -2.51 42.88 7.72
CA SER A 369 -2.08 42.17 6.51
C SER A 369 -1.46 43.15 5.50
N PRO A 370 -0.29 42.81 4.91
CA PRO A 370 0.24 43.52 3.74
C PRO A 370 -0.46 43.05 2.44
N GLY A 371 -1.63 42.42 2.51
CA GLY A 371 -2.34 41.81 1.37
C GLY A 371 -2.11 40.30 1.23
N TYR A 372 -1.33 39.70 2.12
CA TYR A 372 -1.12 38.26 2.23
C TYR A 372 -0.99 37.87 3.71
N VAL A 373 -1.71 36.82 4.10
CA VAL A 373 -1.63 36.20 5.43
C VAL A 373 -1.25 34.74 5.24
N CYS A 374 -0.27 34.25 5.99
CA CYS A 374 0.10 32.85 5.92
C CYS A 374 -1.03 31.96 6.45
N ARG A 375 -1.21 30.81 5.81
CA ARG A 375 -2.35 29.92 6.02
C ARG A 375 -2.61 29.54 7.49
N GLU A 376 -1.56 29.24 8.26
CA GLU A 376 -1.74 28.83 9.67
C GLU A 376 -2.37 29.96 10.48
N ILE A 377 -1.92 31.20 10.28
CA ILE A 377 -2.50 32.39 10.92
C ILE A 377 -3.92 32.65 10.41
N GLU A 378 -4.15 32.57 9.10
CA GLU A 378 -5.46 32.83 8.48
C GLU A 378 -6.54 31.89 9.04
N THR A 379 -6.22 30.61 9.23
CA THR A 379 -7.15 29.60 9.74
C THR A 379 -7.65 29.85 11.17
N LEU A 380 -6.98 30.72 11.94
CA LEU A 380 -7.36 31.07 13.32
C LEU A 380 -8.51 32.10 13.37
N GLY A 381 -8.81 32.77 12.26
CA GLY A 381 -9.98 33.64 12.12
C GLY A 381 -9.95 34.85 13.06
N PHE A 382 -8.80 35.53 13.17
CA PHE A 382 -8.69 36.83 13.84
C PHE A 382 -9.15 37.96 12.92
N ASN A 383 -9.45 39.14 13.49
CA ASN A 383 -9.77 40.33 12.71
C ASN A 383 -8.55 40.75 11.89
N ILE A 384 -8.74 41.05 10.60
CA ILE A 384 -7.67 41.46 9.69
C ILE A 384 -7.98 42.86 9.14
N VAL A 385 -6.96 43.72 9.15
CA VAL A 385 -6.98 45.04 8.50
C VAL A 385 -5.85 45.14 7.49
N ILE A 386 -6.00 46.01 6.50
CA ILE A 386 -4.98 46.30 5.49
C ILE A 386 -4.75 47.81 5.48
N TRP A 387 -3.50 48.23 5.55
CA TRP A 387 -3.09 49.64 5.52
C TRP A 387 -2.22 49.92 4.29
N PRO A 388 -2.83 50.06 3.10
CA PRO A 388 -2.09 50.14 1.83
C PRO A 388 -1.22 51.39 1.71
N ASP A 389 -1.57 52.47 2.44
CA ASP A 389 -0.80 53.71 2.46
C ASP A 389 0.39 53.67 3.44
N VAL A 390 0.47 52.62 4.26
CA VAL A 390 1.53 52.39 5.26
C VAL A 390 2.48 51.31 4.77
N PHE A 391 1.93 50.13 4.44
CA PHE A 391 2.70 48.96 4.04
C PHE A 391 2.52 48.65 2.55
N SER A 392 3.62 48.25 1.92
CA SER A 392 3.59 47.78 0.54
C SER A 392 2.78 46.49 0.41
N LYS A 393 2.00 46.40 -0.67
CA LYS A 393 1.24 45.19 -1.00
C LYS A 393 2.21 44.03 -1.28
N ARG A 394 2.10 42.96 -0.51
CA ARG A 394 2.86 41.72 -0.68
C ARG A 394 1.96 40.65 -1.25
N THR A 395 2.36 40.07 -2.36
CA THR A 395 1.75 38.85 -2.88
C THR A 395 2.45 37.63 -2.30
N GLN A 396 1.70 36.54 -2.14
CA GLN A 396 2.26 35.25 -1.72
C GLN A 396 3.48 34.85 -2.59
N PRO A 397 4.60 34.39 -1.99
CA PRO A 397 5.74 33.93 -2.76
C PRO A 397 5.35 32.84 -3.77
N PRO A 398 5.90 32.86 -5.01
CA PRO A 398 5.53 31.89 -6.05
C PRO A 398 5.72 30.44 -5.61
N GLU A 399 6.77 30.16 -4.84
CA GLU A 399 7.07 28.82 -4.30
C GLU A 399 5.98 28.31 -3.37
N VAL A 400 5.51 29.15 -2.44
CA VAL A 400 4.43 28.81 -1.51
C VAL A 400 3.12 28.62 -2.28
N ARG A 401 2.82 29.50 -3.24
CA ARG A 401 1.65 29.36 -4.13
C ARG A 401 1.68 28.05 -4.92
N GLN A 402 2.84 27.63 -5.43
CA GLN A 402 2.99 26.36 -6.16
C GLN A 402 2.85 25.14 -5.24
N ILE A 403 3.41 25.18 -4.03
CA ILE A 403 3.28 24.11 -3.04
C ILE A 403 1.81 23.95 -2.63
N GLU A 404 1.12 25.06 -2.38
CA GLU A 404 -0.30 25.04 -2.04
C GLU A 404 -1.17 24.57 -3.19
N ALA A 405 -0.94 25.04 -4.42
CA ALA A 405 -1.64 24.54 -5.60
C ALA A 405 -1.46 23.03 -5.78
N LYS A 406 -0.23 22.51 -5.56
CA LYS A 406 0.05 21.06 -5.58
C LYS A 406 -0.65 20.31 -4.44
N ARG A 407 -0.70 20.87 -3.23
CA ARG A 407 -1.40 20.28 -2.07
C ARG A 407 -2.90 20.24 -2.29
N SER A 408 -3.49 21.34 -2.75
CA SER A 408 -4.92 21.42 -3.10
C SER A 408 -5.27 20.48 -4.25
N GLY A 409 -4.40 20.35 -5.26
CA GLY A 409 -4.56 19.38 -6.35
C GLY A 409 -4.53 17.93 -5.87
N ARG A 410 -3.62 17.59 -4.93
CA ARG A 410 -3.59 16.26 -4.29
C ARG A 410 -4.86 15.99 -3.49
N GLN A 411 -5.30 16.95 -2.67
CA GLN A 411 -6.54 16.83 -1.89
C GLN A 411 -7.78 16.66 -2.78
N ALA A 412 -7.85 17.40 -3.89
CA ALA A 412 -8.92 17.25 -4.87
C ALA A 412 -8.88 15.89 -5.58
N SER A 413 -7.68 15.40 -5.93
CA SER A 413 -7.50 14.07 -6.54
C SER A 413 -7.86 12.94 -5.57
N GLU A 414 -7.51 13.08 -4.29
CA GLU A 414 -7.80 12.12 -3.23
C GLU A 414 -9.30 12.11 -2.90
N ALA A 415 -9.94 13.28 -2.86
CA ALA A 415 -11.39 13.41 -2.73
C ALA A 415 -12.13 12.78 -3.94
N ALA A 416 -11.63 12.99 -5.17
CA ALA A 416 -12.20 12.37 -6.37
C ALA A 416 -12.01 10.84 -6.38
N HIS A 417 -10.86 10.35 -5.90
CA HIS A 417 -10.58 8.92 -5.74
C HIS A 417 -11.51 8.28 -4.70
N ASN A 418 -11.68 8.90 -3.54
CA ASN A 418 -12.60 8.44 -2.50
C ASN A 418 -14.04 8.42 -3.00
N LYS A 419 -14.46 9.46 -3.75
CA LYS A 419 -15.78 9.50 -4.38
C LYS A 419 -15.99 8.37 -5.40
N ARG A 420 -14.96 8.00 -6.19
CA ARG A 420 -15.02 6.86 -7.12
C ARG A 420 -15.12 5.51 -6.42
N LEU A 421 -14.57 5.38 -5.22
CA LEU A 421 -14.67 4.19 -4.38
C LEU A 421 -16.00 4.09 -3.61
N GLY A 422 -16.96 4.99 -3.86
CA GLY A 422 -18.25 5.00 -3.18
C GLY A 422 -18.24 5.67 -1.79
N PHE A 423 -17.10 6.24 -1.37
CA PHE A 423 -17.03 7.04 -0.15
C PHE A 423 -17.51 8.46 -0.44
N ASP A 424 -18.81 8.69 -0.29
CA ASP A 424 -19.47 9.99 -0.51
C ASP A 424 -19.39 10.95 0.69
N GLY A 425 -18.52 10.66 1.66
CA GLY A 425 -18.36 11.45 2.88
C GLY A 425 -19.35 11.11 3.99
N SER A 426 -20.47 10.45 3.69
CA SER A 426 -21.42 9.97 4.71
C SER A 426 -20.86 8.80 5.52
N GLN A 427 -20.15 7.87 4.87
CA GLN A 427 -19.45 6.77 5.53
C GLN A 427 -18.22 7.23 6.32
N ALA A 428 -17.57 8.32 5.91
CA ALA A 428 -16.48 8.92 6.69
C ALA A 428 -17.02 9.64 7.95
N GLN A 429 -18.23 10.21 7.89
CA GLN A 429 -18.95 10.69 9.08
C GLN A 429 -19.41 9.53 9.96
N TRP A 430 -19.85 8.41 9.40
CA TRP A 430 -20.19 7.20 10.16
C TRP A 430 -18.97 6.55 10.82
N ILE A 431 -17.84 6.41 10.11
CA ILE A 431 -16.57 5.93 10.69
C ILE A 431 -16.04 6.95 11.70
N SER A 432 -16.13 8.26 11.42
CA SER A 432 -15.75 9.30 12.40
C SER A 432 -16.66 9.29 13.63
N ALA A 433 -17.95 8.98 13.49
CA ALA A 433 -18.89 8.87 14.61
C ALA A 433 -18.62 7.59 15.40
N LEU A 434 -18.42 6.46 14.72
CA LEU A 434 -18.07 5.18 15.31
C LEU A 434 -16.71 5.25 16.04
N VAL A 435 -15.70 5.90 15.45
CA VAL A 435 -14.40 6.14 16.10
C VAL A 435 -14.51 7.17 17.23
N ARG A 436 -15.42 8.16 17.15
CA ARG A 436 -15.65 9.12 18.23
C ARG A 436 -16.43 8.50 19.40
N ASP A 437 -17.28 7.51 19.14
CA ASP A 437 -18.03 6.76 20.15
C ASP A 437 -17.25 5.58 20.75
N LEU A 438 -16.25 5.04 20.04
CA LEU A 438 -15.36 3.96 20.51
C LEU A 438 -14.04 4.45 21.13
N VAL A 439 -13.74 5.75 21.09
CA VAL A 439 -12.54 6.34 21.70
C VAL A 439 -12.97 7.17 22.91
N PRO A 440 -12.66 6.75 24.16
CA PRO A 440 -12.83 7.63 25.30
C PRO A 440 -11.90 8.82 25.11
N GLU A 441 -12.44 10.05 25.22
CA GLU A 441 -11.66 11.29 25.20
C GLU A 441 -10.48 11.16 26.16
N SER A 442 -9.30 10.88 25.64
CA SER A 442 -8.07 10.68 26.38
C SER A 442 -6.99 11.40 25.59
N GLU A 443 -6.41 12.43 26.24
CA GLU A 443 -5.37 13.33 25.71
C GLU A 443 -4.12 12.60 25.17
N ALA A 444 -4.04 11.28 25.29
CA ALA A 444 -2.89 10.50 24.82
C ALA A 444 -2.79 10.36 23.29
N TRP A 445 -3.91 10.44 22.55
CA TRP A 445 -3.90 10.22 21.10
C TRP A 445 -3.59 11.48 20.27
N THR A 446 -3.99 12.66 20.75
CA THR A 446 -3.69 13.95 20.09
C THR A 446 -2.19 14.21 20.04
N THR A 447 -1.46 13.83 21.09
CA THR A 447 0.01 13.93 21.18
C THR A 447 0.72 12.99 20.20
N LYS A 448 0.14 11.82 19.89
CA LYS A 448 0.74 10.83 18.97
C LYS A 448 0.61 11.26 17.51
N ILE A 449 -0.48 11.94 17.14
CA ILE A 449 -0.67 12.51 15.80
C ILE A 449 0.24 13.74 15.59
N GLN A 450 0.41 14.59 16.62
CA GLN A 450 1.37 15.70 16.57
C GLN A 450 2.83 15.22 16.41
N ASN A 451 3.19 14.10 17.05
CA ASN A 451 4.54 13.52 16.95
C ASN A 451 4.82 12.83 15.60
N LEU A 452 3.80 12.27 14.93
CA LEU A 452 3.93 11.72 13.58
C LEU A 452 4.08 12.82 12.50
N GLY A 453 3.59 14.03 12.75
CA GLY A 453 3.82 15.21 11.91
C GLY A 453 5.25 15.77 12.02
N PHE A 454 5.97 15.47 13.09
CA PHE A 454 7.28 16.07 13.40
C PHE A 454 8.49 15.24 12.90
N GLN A 455 8.28 13.99 12.46
CA GLN A 455 9.39 13.14 11.97
C GLN A 455 9.70 13.24 10.47
N ARG A 456 9.11 14.21 9.75
CA ARG A 456 9.44 14.48 8.33
C ARG A 456 10.17 15.82 8.14
N SER A 457 11.28 16.02 8.83
CA SER A 457 12.34 16.93 8.37
C SER A 457 13.69 16.52 8.94
N GLY A 458 14.42 15.69 8.18
CA GLY A 458 15.78 15.26 8.49
C GLY A 458 16.37 14.41 7.36
N ASN A 459 17.21 15.05 6.53
CA ASN A 459 18.14 14.48 5.53
C ASN A 459 18.91 13.25 6.05
N VAL A 460 19.47 12.29 5.30
CA VAL A 460 19.66 11.97 3.87
C VAL A 460 20.05 10.49 3.86
N GLY A 461 19.58 9.71 2.89
CA GLY A 461 20.02 8.31 2.73
C GLY A 461 19.36 7.65 1.52
N VAL A 462 19.96 7.86 0.35
CA VAL A 462 19.56 7.24 -0.92
C VAL A 462 19.56 5.72 -0.79
N ARG A 463 18.38 5.10 -0.81
CA ARG A 463 18.19 3.73 -1.31
C ARG A 463 16.92 3.65 -2.16
N ARG A 464 17.10 3.09 -3.35
CA ARG A 464 16.12 2.96 -4.44
C ARG A 464 14.80 2.35 -3.96
N PRO A 465 13.63 2.80 -4.44
CA PRO A 465 12.39 2.07 -4.18
C PRO A 465 12.39 0.75 -4.96
N PHE A 466 12.11 -0.33 -4.25
CA PHE A 466 11.77 -1.64 -4.81
C PHE A 466 10.58 -1.48 -5.76
N ARG A 467 10.79 -1.86 -7.02
CA ARG A 467 9.77 -1.92 -8.07
C ARG A 467 8.95 -3.19 -7.84
N LEU A 468 7.88 -3.12 -7.04
CA LEU A 468 6.84 -4.14 -7.05
C LEU A 468 6.07 -4.00 -8.38
N MET A 469 6.37 -4.87 -9.33
CA MET A 469 5.52 -5.07 -10.50
C MET A 469 4.19 -5.67 -10.04
N ALA A 470 3.18 -4.83 -9.83
CA ALA A 470 1.80 -5.29 -9.84
C ALA A 470 1.45 -5.68 -11.28
N LYS A 471 1.32 -6.98 -11.55
CA LYS A 471 0.63 -7.46 -12.75
C LYS A 471 -0.87 -7.14 -12.60
N PRO A 472 -1.55 -6.70 -13.66
CA PRO A 472 -3.00 -6.49 -13.61
C PRO A 472 -3.72 -7.83 -13.47
N ILE A 473 -4.56 -7.95 -12.45
CA ILE A 473 -5.56 -9.02 -12.35
C ILE A 473 -6.66 -8.65 -13.32
N ASN A 474 -6.65 -9.28 -14.51
CA ASN A 474 -7.79 -9.25 -15.41
C ASN A 474 -8.91 -10.11 -14.81
N SER A 475 -10.07 -9.46 -14.61
CA SER A 475 -11.43 -10.03 -14.67
C SER A 475 -11.63 -11.45 -14.16
N LEU A 476 -12.01 -11.59 -12.89
CA LEU A 476 -12.80 -12.73 -12.43
C LEU A 476 -14.30 -12.42 -12.67
N PRO A 477 -15.05 -13.34 -13.30
CA PRO A 477 -16.47 -13.16 -13.55
C PRO A 477 -17.29 -13.30 -12.25
N THR A 478 -18.30 -12.44 -12.12
CA THR A 478 -19.29 -12.42 -11.06
C THR A 478 -20.08 -13.72 -11.01
N THR A 479 -20.05 -14.39 -9.86
CA THR A 479 -20.95 -15.48 -9.48
C THR A 479 -22.38 -14.94 -9.30
N SER A 480 -23.18 -14.94 -10.38
CA SER A 480 -24.64 -14.79 -10.29
C SER A 480 -25.42 -15.29 -11.52
N GLU A 481 -24.85 -16.14 -12.39
CA GLU A 481 -25.56 -16.64 -13.60
C GLU A 481 -25.35 -18.15 -13.89
N HIS A 482 -25.06 -18.98 -12.88
CA HIS A 482 -24.90 -20.44 -13.05
C HIS A 482 -25.62 -21.27 -11.97
N LEU A 483 -26.85 -20.86 -11.62
CA LEU A 483 -27.77 -21.66 -10.80
C LEU A 483 -29.19 -21.74 -11.39
N GLU A 484 -29.32 -21.66 -12.72
CA GLU A 484 -30.62 -21.82 -13.41
C GLU A 484 -30.56 -22.70 -14.67
N ARG A 485 -29.56 -23.60 -14.78
CA ARG A 485 -29.41 -24.47 -15.96
C ARG A 485 -29.02 -25.92 -15.67
N ILE A 486 -29.46 -26.45 -14.54
CA ILE A 486 -29.46 -27.90 -14.26
C ILE A 486 -30.80 -28.24 -13.60
N GLU A 487 -31.90 -28.11 -14.36
CA GLU A 487 -33.18 -28.75 -13.99
C GLU A 487 -34.03 -29.18 -15.18
N ASN A 488 -33.55 -29.04 -16.43
CA ASN A 488 -34.25 -29.56 -17.60
C ASN A 488 -33.24 -30.25 -18.53
N GLU A 489 -33.09 -31.56 -18.37
CA GLU A 489 -32.86 -32.57 -19.42
C GLU A 489 -32.49 -33.92 -18.75
N HIS A 490 -33.50 -34.55 -18.16
CA HIS A 490 -33.62 -36.01 -18.08
C HIS A 490 -34.94 -36.37 -18.74
N SER A 491 -34.91 -36.56 -20.06
CA SER A 491 -35.88 -37.41 -20.73
C SER A 491 -35.36 -37.81 -22.12
N ILE A 492 -35.19 -39.12 -22.26
CA ILE A 492 -35.33 -39.91 -23.49
C ILE A 492 -34.04 -40.15 -24.30
N ASP A 493 -33.80 -41.47 -24.43
CA ASP A 493 -32.89 -42.31 -25.25
C ASP A 493 -31.42 -42.48 -24.84
#